data_AF-D2JC71-F1
#
_entry.id   AF-D2JC71-F1
#
_cell.length_a   1.000
_cell.length_b   1.000
_cell.length_c   1.000
_cell.angle_alpha   90.00
_cell.angle_beta   90.00
_cell.angle_gamma   90.00
#
_symmetry.space_group_name_H-M   'P 1'
#
loop_
_entity.id
_entity.type
_entity.pdbx_description
1 polymer ?
#
loop_
_entity_poly.entity_id
_entity_poly.type
_entity_poly.pdbx_seq_one_letter_code
_entity_poly.pdbx_strand_id
1 'polypeptide(L)'
;MILLIYEILLFLIISFSYFLIQTGFMNIHFGILASIFEMFTANLFMYYMLLYKRPEYNDKKIFKIFINLINLVIIIISLIILNLLTVK
;
A
#
# COMPACT_ATOMS: atom_id res chain seq x y z
N MET A 1 -3.68 2.39 15.31
CA MET A 1 -4.31 3.50 14.54
C MET A 1 -3.31 4.31 13.71
N ILE A 2 -2.24 4.87 14.30
CA ILE A 2 -1.24 5.66 13.55
C ILE A 2 -0.66 4.91 12.34
N LEU A 3 -0.25 3.65 12.52
CA LEU A 3 0.29 2.83 11.42
C LEU A 3 -0.72 2.58 10.29
N LEU A 4 -2.01 2.43 10.61
CA LEU A 4 -3.08 2.28 9.61
C LEU A 4 -3.22 3.56 8.76
N ILE A 5 -3.11 4.72 9.39
CA ILE A 5 -3.16 6.02 8.69
C ILE A 5 -2.00 6.12 7.71
N TYR A 6 -0.78 5.73 8.12
CA TYR A 6 0.37 5.70 7.22
C TYR A 6 0.22 4.71 6.07
N GLU A 7 -0.36 3.53 6.32
CA GLU A 7 -0.63 2.53 5.28
C GLU A 7 -1.61 3.06 4.21
N ILE A 8 -2.67 3.73 4.67
CA ILE A 8 -3.63 4.41 3.78
C ILE A 8 -2.96 5.54 3.01
N LEU A 9 -2.10 6.33 3.67
CA LEU A 9 -1.38 7.44 3.04
C LEU A 9 -0.44 6.94 1.94
N LEU A 10 0.34 5.88 2.22
CA LEU A 10 1.22 5.24 1.23
C LEU A 10 0.42 4.69 0.05
N PHE A 11 -0.72 4.04 0.32
CA PHE A 11 -1.62 3.56 -0.73
C PHE A 11 -2.14 4.70 -1.62
N LEU A 12 -2.52 5.83 -1.02
CA LEU A 12 -2.96 7.01 -1.77
C LEU A 12 -1.83 7.58 -2.64
N ILE A 13 -0.60 7.63 -2.13
CA ILE A 13 0.56 8.08 -2.90
C ILE A 13 0.79 7.16 -4.11
N ILE A 14 0.82 5.84 -3.90
CA ILE A 14 0.98 4.86 -4.99
C ILE A 14 -0.12 5.05 -6.06
N SER A 15 -1.37 5.18 -5.62
CA SER A 15 -2.53 5.35 -6.51
C SER A 15 -2.47 6.67 -7.28
N PHE A 16 -2.07 7.75 -6.62
CA PHE A 16 -1.93 9.07 -7.24
C PHE A 16 -0.76 9.11 -8.23
N SER A 17 0.38 8.53 -7.87
CA SER A 17 1.52 8.38 -8.79
C SER A 17 1.13 7.59 -10.03
N TYR A 18 0.39 6.49 -9.87
CA TYR A 18 -0.15 5.72 -10.99
C TYR A 18 -1.07 6.56 -11.89
N PHE A 19 -1.97 7.35 -11.30
CA PHE A 19 -2.85 8.25 -12.03
C PHE A 19 -2.07 9.29 -12.86
N LEU A 20 -1.04 9.91 -12.26
CA LEU A 20 -0.17 10.86 -12.97
C LEU A 20 0.59 10.22 -14.13
N ILE A 21 1.03 8.97 -13.97
CA ILE A 21 1.70 8.22 -15.05
C ILE A 21 0.72 7.91 -16.18
N GLN A 22 -0.51 7.49 -15.86
CA GLN A 22 -1.51 7.14 -16.88
C GLN A 22 -1.98 8.35 -17.69
N THR A 23 -2.06 9.52 -17.06
CA THR A 23 -2.48 10.77 -17.71
C THR A 23 -1.36 11.49 -18.45
N GLY A 24 -0.13 10.96 -18.40
CA GLY A 24 1.04 11.54 -19.08
C GLY A 24 1.65 12.75 -18.38
N PHE A 25 1.19 13.11 -17.17
CA PHE A 25 1.81 14.17 -16.36
C PHE A 25 3.16 13.74 -15.77
N MET A 26 3.42 12.43 -15.66
CA MET A 26 4.69 11.89 -15.18
C MET A 26 5.16 10.74 -16.08
N ASN A 27 6.40 10.82 -16.57
CA ASN A 27 6.99 9.72 -17.35
C ASN A 27 7.47 8.59 -16.44
N ILE A 28 7.33 7.35 -16.90
CA ILE A 28 7.87 6.21 -16.19
C ILE A 28 9.36 6.04 -16.52
N HIS A 29 10.18 6.06 -15.47
CA HIS A 29 11.59 5.72 -15.53
C HIS A 29 11.92 4.80 -14.37
N PHE A 30 13.06 4.10 -14.46
CA PHE A 30 13.46 3.10 -13.48
C PHE A 30 13.44 3.62 -12.02
N GLY A 31 13.86 4.87 -11.80
CA GLY A 31 13.82 5.48 -10.46
C GLY A 31 12.41 5.64 -9.88
N ILE A 32 11.42 5.99 -10.72
CA ILE A 32 10.03 6.12 -10.29
C ILE A 32 9.42 4.74 -10.01
N LEU A 33 9.70 3.76 -10.88
CA LEU A 33 9.26 2.38 -10.68
C LEU A 33 9.83 1.82 -9.37
N ALA A 34 11.13 2.00 -9.12
CA ALA A 34 11.80 1.58 -7.90
C ALA A 34 11.21 2.25 -6.65
N SER A 35 10.90 3.55 -6.72
CA SER A 35 10.28 4.26 -5.59
C SER A 35 8.87 3.76 -5.28
N ILE A 36 8.04 3.51 -6.31
CA ILE A 36 6.70 2.93 -6.12
C ILE A 36 6.80 1.52 -5.51
N PHE A 37 7.78 0.72 -5.95
CA PHE A 37 8.06 -0.60 -5.39
C PHE A 37 8.50 -0.53 -3.92
N GLU A 38 9.35 0.43 -3.57
CA GLU A 38 9.78 0.68 -2.19
C GLU A 38 8.59 1.07 -1.29
N MET A 39 7.72 1.97 -1.76
CA MET A 39 6.50 2.36 -1.06
C MET A 39 5.55 1.18 -0.85
N PHE A 40 5.42 0.30 -1.86
CA PHE A 40 4.63 -0.92 -1.74
C PHE A 40 5.23 -1.87 -0.68
N THR A 41 6.55 -2.04 -0.69
CA THR A 41 7.26 -2.86 0.31
C THR A 41 7.08 -2.30 1.73
N ALA A 42 7.12 -0.98 1.89
CA ALA A 42 6.84 -0.31 3.16
C ALA A 42 5.40 -0.59 3.63
N ASN A 43 4.42 -0.61 2.72
CA ASN A 43 3.03 -0.98 3.03
C ASN A 43 2.92 -2.41 3.58
N LEU A 44 3.57 -3.38 2.94
CA LEU A 44 3.60 -4.76 3.42
C LEU A 44 4.23 -4.90 4.82
N PHE A 45 5.32 -4.17 5.06
CA PHE A 45 5.99 -4.18 6.36
C PHE A 45 5.11 -3.57 7.47
N MET A 46 4.40 -2.48 7.16
CA MET A 46 3.48 -1.82 8.08
C MET A 46 2.29 -2.72 8.44
N TYR A 47 1.73 -3.41 7.46
CA TYR A 47 0.69 -4.41 7.66
C TYR A 47 1.14 -5.54 8.60
N TYR A 48 2.34 -6.09 8.36
CA TYR A 48 2.93 -7.12 9.23
C TYR A 48 3.07 -6.62 10.68
N MET A 49 3.59 -5.40 10.86
CA MET A 49 3.73 -4.78 12.18
C MET A 49 2.37 -4.59 12.89
N LEU A 50 1.34 -4.17 12.14
CA LEU A 50 -0.02 -3.98 12.64
C LEU A 50 -0.65 -5.28 13.14
N LEU A 51 -0.50 -6.39 12.40
CA LEU A 51 -1.15 -7.66 12.76
C LEU A 51 -0.47 -8.44 13.87
N TYR A 52 0.87 -8.45 13.88
CA TYR A 52 1.62 -9.42 14.69
C TYR A 52 2.35 -8.81 15.86
N LYS A 53 2.67 -7.50 15.82
CA LYS A 53 3.53 -6.86 16.82
C LYS A 53 2.80 -5.95 17.81
N ARG A 54 1.55 -5.58 17.54
CA ARG A 54 0.76 -4.72 18.45
C ARG A 54 -0.31 -5.51 19.22
N PRO A 55 -0.21 -5.61 20.56
CA PRO A 55 -1.21 -6.31 21.38
C PRO A 55 -2.60 -5.65 21.34
N GLU A 56 -2.68 -4.36 21.04
CA GLU A 56 -3.94 -3.59 20.85
C GLU A 56 -4.92 -4.24 19.86
N TYR A 57 -4.41 -5.04 18.92
CA TYR A 57 -5.22 -5.73 17.90
C TYR A 57 -5.65 -7.14 18.30
N ASN A 58 -5.06 -7.74 19.33
CA ASN A 58 -5.47 -9.06 19.81
C ASN A 58 -6.73 -9.02 20.69
N ASP A 59 -6.97 -7.91 21.38
CA ASP A 59 -8.09 -7.80 22.33
C ASP A 59 -9.45 -7.54 21.65
N LYS A 60 -9.45 -7.08 20.39
CA LYS A 60 -10.67 -6.70 19.65
C LYS A 60 -10.78 -7.44 18.32
N LYS A 61 -11.30 -8.68 18.37
CA LYS A 61 -11.48 -9.57 17.19
C LYS A 61 -12.14 -8.91 15.97
N ILE A 62 -13.23 -8.17 16.15
CA ILE A 62 -13.96 -7.53 15.04
C ILE A 62 -13.09 -6.45 14.36
N PHE A 63 -12.39 -5.63 15.14
CA PHE A 63 -11.53 -4.57 14.62
C PHE A 63 -10.34 -5.13 13.86
N LYS A 64 -9.77 -6.25 14.34
CA LYS A 64 -8.70 -6.98 13.66
C LYS A 64 -9.15 -7.48 12.28
N ILE A 65 -10.34 -8.08 12.19
CA ILE A 65 -10.90 -8.55 10.91
C ILE A 65 -11.10 -7.39 9.94
N PHE A 66 -11.68 -6.28 10.40
CA PHE A 66 -11.94 -5.10 9.58
C PHE A 66 -10.65 -4.53 8.97
N ILE A 67 -9.61 -4.36 9.79
CA ILE A 67 -8.30 -3.86 9.32
C ILE A 67 -7.64 -4.83 8.36
N ASN A 68 -7.74 -6.13 8.66
CA ASN A 68 -7.19 -7.14 7.77
C ASN A 68 -7.82 -7.09 6.38
N LEU A 69 -9.13 -6.83 6.32
CA LEU A 69 -9.87 -6.71 5.07
C LEU A 69 -9.47 -5.45 4.29
N ILE A 70 -9.33 -4.30 4.95
CA ILE A 70 -8.82 -3.06 4.33
C ILE A 70 -7.44 -3.29 3.73
N ASN A 71 -6.53 -3.88 4.51
CA ASN A 71 -5.15 -4.06 4.10
C ASN A 71 -5.02 -5.06 2.94
N LEU A 72 -5.84 -6.11 2.95
CA LEU A 72 -5.93 -7.04 1.82
C LEU A 72 -6.36 -6.32 0.53
N VAL A 73 -7.36 -5.44 0.61
CA VAL A 73 -7.79 -4.63 -0.55
C VAL A 73 -6.66 -3.71 -1.02
N ILE A 74 -5.99 -3.01 -0.11
CA ILE A 74 -4.83 -2.15 -0.42
C ILE A 74 -3.75 -2.94 -1.15
N ILE A 75 -3.34 -4.10 -0.63
CA ILE A 75 -2.28 -4.92 -1.20
C ILE A 75 -2.64 -5.40 -2.60
N ILE A 76 -3.87 -5.90 -2.81
CA ILE A 76 -4.31 -6.38 -4.13
C ILE A 76 -4.30 -5.24 -5.15
N ILE A 77 -4.86 -4.07 -4.81
CA ILE A 77 -4.90 -2.92 -5.73
C ILE A 77 -3.48 -2.44 -6.04
N SER A 78 -2.60 -2.32 -5.03
CA SER A 78 -1.21 -1.93 -5.25
C SER A 78 -0.43 -2.92 -6.10
N LEU A 79 -0.67 -4.23 -5.96
CA LEU A 79 -0.07 -5.25 -6.83
C LEU A 79 -0.53 -5.11 -8.28
N ILE A 80 -1.82 -4.84 -8.50
CA ILE A 80 -2.36 -4.60 -9.85
C ILE A 80 -1.68 -3.38 -10.47
N ILE A 81 -1.59 -2.27 -9.73
CA ILE A 81 -0.89 -1.05 -10.17
C ILE A 81 0.55 -1.37 -10.55
N LEU A 82 1.29 -2.06 -9.69
CA LEU A 82 2.69 -2.37 -9.91
C LEU A 82 2.90 -3.24 -11.15
N ASN A 83 2.05 -4.25 -11.35
CA ASN A 83 2.10 -5.10 -12.54
C ASN A 83 1.83 -4.29 -13.81
N LEU A 84 0.80 -3.43 -13.80
CA LEU A 84 0.47 -2.55 -14.93
C LEU A 84 1.60 -1.57 -15.26
N LEU A 85 2.34 -1.09 -14.26
CA LEU A 85 3.49 -0.21 -14.47
C LEU A 85 4.73 -0.95 -14.99
N THR A 86 4.86 -2.26 -14.73
CA THR A 86 6.04 -3.05 -15.15
C THR A 86 5.92 -3.57 -16.58
N VAL A 87 4.69 -3.84 -17.03
CA VAL A 87 4.40 -4.36 -18.38
C VAL A 87 4.36 -3.24 -19.44
N LYS A 88 4.30 -1.98 -19.01
CA LYS A 88 4.20 -0.78 -19.87
C LYS A 88 5.57 -0.30 -20.31
#